data_AF-A0A660RI11-F1
#
_entry.id   AF-A0A660RI11-F1
#
_cell.length_a   1.000
_cell.length_b   1.000
_cell.length_c   1.000
_cell.angle_alpha   90.00
_cell.angle_beta   90.00
_cell.angle_gamma   90.00
#
_symmetry.space_group_name_H-M   'P 1'
#
loop_
_entity.id
_entity.type
_entity.pdbx_description
1 polymer ?
#
loop_
_entity_poly.entity_id
_entity_poly.type
_entity_poly.pdbx_seq_one_letter_code
_entity_poly.pdbx_strand_id
1 'polypeptide(L)'
;MRERRKVKVGKLYIGGDERITVQTMTKTDSHDFEATVKQVLELERYSADIIRVSIPDEESVEVIRRIKERTDVPIVADVHYDYRIAIESVKAGVDKVRINPGNIGERWKVEEIAKVAKDHGVPIRVGANSGSLKRKMVEKYGYSSLALVESALEEVRILESVGFEDIVVAVKSSDVKMMIEANEIVAGMVDYPIHVGLTEAGPGILGMVKSSIGIGRLLMEGIGDTIRVSLSDDPKQEIITGRMILRSLGLDEGVEIISCPTCSRSELDVRKLAHFIFEKTIHLRRKLKISIMGCMVNGIGEARKTDIGVVGVKDGFLLYREGECVGKFDKKRIEGILLETIDDVMGSLR
;
A
#
# COMPACT_ATOMS: atom_id res chain seq x y z
N MET A 1 13.26 -9.80 15.66
CA MET A 1 12.71 -8.76 14.75
C MET A 1 13.84 -7.81 14.42
N ARG A 2 13.94 -7.33 13.18
CA ARG A 2 14.93 -6.31 12.78
C ARG A 2 14.61 -5.01 13.50
N GLU A 3 15.56 -4.45 14.24
CA GLU A 3 15.44 -3.11 14.83
C GLU A 3 15.55 -2.09 13.70
N ARG A 4 14.57 -1.21 13.59
CA ARG A 4 14.42 -0.27 12.47
C ARG A 4 14.12 1.11 13.01
N ARG A 5 14.76 2.12 12.43
CA ARG A 5 14.46 3.53 12.75
C ARG A 5 12.99 3.83 12.47
N LYS A 6 12.41 4.73 13.27
CA LYS A 6 11.07 5.28 13.01
C LYS A 6 11.22 6.60 12.26
N VAL A 7 10.57 6.71 11.10
CA VAL A 7 10.57 7.92 10.28
C VAL A 7 9.16 8.47 10.19
N LYS A 8 8.98 9.75 10.54
CA LYS A 8 7.68 10.42 10.51
C LYS A 8 7.35 10.89 9.09
N VAL A 9 6.14 10.60 8.62
CA VAL A 9 5.61 11.02 7.32
C VAL A 9 4.23 11.62 7.55
N GLY A 10 4.17 12.95 7.64
CA GLY A 10 2.96 13.67 8.04
C GLY A 10 2.52 13.26 9.45
N LYS A 11 1.30 12.74 9.57
CA LYS A 11 0.76 12.22 10.84
C LYS A 11 1.11 10.75 11.14
N LEU A 12 1.78 10.06 10.22
CA LEU A 12 2.11 8.64 10.33
C LEU A 12 3.60 8.43 10.64
N TYR A 13 3.93 7.24 11.11
CA TYR A 13 5.30 6.77 11.23
C TYR A 13 5.48 5.51 10.36
N ILE A 14 6.68 5.34 9.82
CA ILE A 14 7.10 4.14 9.09
C ILE A 14 8.36 3.59 9.79
N GLY A 15 8.42 2.28 9.99
CA GLY A 15 9.53 1.61 10.66
C GLY A 15 9.27 1.36 12.16
N GLY A 16 10.29 0.84 12.85
CA GLY A 16 10.14 0.34 14.22
C GLY A 16 9.01 -0.69 14.35
N ASP A 17 8.17 -0.51 15.35
CA ASP A 17 6.99 -1.36 15.64
C ASP A 17 5.68 -0.81 15.05
N GLU A 18 5.77 0.14 14.11
CA GLU A 18 4.59 0.73 13.48
C GLU A 18 3.96 -0.25 12.48
N ARG A 19 2.65 -0.10 12.26
CA ARG A 19 1.94 -0.89 11.25
C ARG A 19 2.51 -0.63 9.86
N ILE A 20 2.53 -1.67 9.01
CA ILE A 20 2.96 -1.54 7.63
C ILE A 20 1.95 -0.68 6.87
N THR A 21 2.43 0.37 6.23
CA THR A 21 1.57 1.30 5.48
C THR A 21 1.42 0.90 4.01
N VAL A 22 0.22 1.10 3.44
CA VAL A 22 -0.03 0.91 2.00
C VAL A 22 -0.01 2.25 1.30
N GLN A 23 0.95 2.42 0.39
CA GLN A 23 1.06 3.61 -0.46
C GLN A 23 0.55 3.34 -1.88
N THR A 24 0.16 4.40 -2.56
CA THR A 24 -0.11 4.40 -4.00
C THR A 24 0.45 5.68 -4.64
N MET A 25 0.25 5.85 -5.93
CA MET A 25 0.64 7.05 -6.67
C MET A 25 -0.50 7.49 -7.58
N THR A 26 -0.72 8.81 -7.66
CA THR A 26 -1.63 9.38 -8.66
C THR A 26 -1.15 9.09 -10.09
N LYS A 27 -2.07 9.13 -11.03
CA LYS A 27 -1.83 8.95 -12.47
C LYS A 27 -2.36 10.10 -13.32
N THR A 28 -3.02 11.06 -12.70
CA THR A 28 -3.41 12.33 -13.33
C THR A 28 -2.17 13.17 -13.64
N ASP A 29 -2.30 14.04 -14.63
CA ASP A 29 -1.33 15.10 -14.85
C ASP A 29 -1.39 16.06 -13.66
N SER A 30 -0.23 16.39 -13.08
CA SER A 30 -0.16 17.23 -11.88
C SER A 30 -0.35 18.72 -12.18
N HIS A 31 -0.40 19.10 -13.46
CA HIS A 31 -0.90 20.41 -13.91
C HIS A 31 -2.43 20.49 -13.86
N ASP A 32 -3.13 19.36 -13.98
CA ASP A 32 -4.57 19.29 -13.73
C ASP A 32 -4.81 19.13 -12.23
N PHE A 33 -4.78 20.28 -11.55
CA PHE A 33 -4.90 20.35 -10.10
C PHE A 33 -6.20 19.75 -9.60
N GLU A 34 -7.32 20.03 -10.27
CA GLU A 34 -8.64 19.56 -9.86
C GLU A 34 -8.77 18.05 -10.05
N ALA A 35 -8.30 17.50 -11.18
CA ALA A 35 -8.29 16.06 -11.39
C ALA A 35 -7.39 15.35 -10.36
N THR A 36 -6.23 15.92 -10.05
CA THR A 36 -5.28 15.34 -9.10
C THR A 36 -5.84 15.37 -7.67
N VAL A 37 -6.39 16.50 -7.22
CA VAL A 37 -7.05 16.60 -5.91
C VAL A 37 -8.22 15.61 -5.83
N LYS A 38 -9.06 15.53 -6.86
CA LYS A 38 -10.16 14.57 -6.91
C LYS A 38 -9.68 13.12 -6.80
N GLN A 39 -8.61 12.76 -7.50
CA GLN A 39 -8.04 11.42 -7.43
C GLN A 39 -7.44 11.14 -6.05
N VAL A 40 -6.74 12.09 -5.42
CA VAL A 40 -6.23 11.93 -4.05
C VAL A 40 -7.37 11.63 -3.06
N LEU A 41 -8.45 12.43 -3.11
CA LEU A 41 -9.62 12.23 -2.25
C LEU A 41 -10.32 10.89 -2.53
N GLU A 42 -10.31 10.41 -3.77
CA GLU A 42 -10.79 9.07 -4.09
C GLU A 42 -9.93 7.98 -3.46
N LEU A 43 -8.60 8.07 -3.62
CA LEU A 43 -7.66 7.10 -3.08
C LEU A 43 -7.68 7.05 -1.54
N GLU A 44 -7.90 8.20 -0.89
CA GLU A 44 -8.15 8.26 0.56
C GLU A 44 -9.40 7.46 0.97
N ARG A 45 -10.50 7.53 0.21
CA ARG A 45 -11.71 6.72 0.48
C ARG A 45 -11.45 5.22 0.35
N TYR A 46 -10.50 4.80 -0.48
CA TYR A 46 -10.02 3.42 -0.54
C TYR A 46 -9.00 3.06 0.55
N SER A 47 -8.81 3.94 1.55
CA SER A 47 -7.89 3.75 2.66
C SER A 47 -6.43 3.68 2.24
N ALA A 48 -5.98 4.48 1.27
CA ALA A 48 -4.54 4.74 1.10
C ALA A 48 -3.96 5.35 2.39
N ASP A 49 -2.78 4.87 2.83
CA ASP A 49 -2.11 5.50 3.97
C ASP A 49 -1.29 6.72 3.55
N ILE A 50 -0.65 6.64 2.37
CA ILE A 50 0.27 7.65 1.86
C ILE A 50 0.09 7.70 0.34
N ILE A 51 -0.02 8.90 -0.22
CA ILE A 51 -0.25 9.08 -1.66
C ILE A 51 0.92 9.86 -2.27
N ARG A 52 1.52 9.28 -3.31
CA ARG A 52 2.60 9.94 -4.06
C ARG A 52 2.04 10.69 -5.27
N VAL A 53 2.58 11.87 -5.53
CA VAL A 53 2.23 12.72 -6.68
C VAL A 53 3.51 13.06 -7.45
N SER A 54 3.44 13.06 -8.78
CA SER A 54 4.58 13.43 -9.63
C SER A 54 4.70 14.94 -9.70
N ILE A 55 5.88 15.51 -9.44
CA ILE A 55 6.08 16.97 -9.48
C ILE A 55 7.18 17.26 -10.52
N PRO A 56 6.82 17.32 -11.82
CA PRO A 56 7.81 17.47 -12.90
C PRO A 56 8.47 18.85 -12.99
N ASP A 57 7.78 19.91 -12.57
CA ASP A 57 8.20 21.32 -12.73
C ASP A 57 7.67 22.22 -11.60
N GLU A 58 8.02 23.51 -11.64
CA GLU A 58 7.63 24.51 -10.64
C GLU A 58 6.11 24.76 -10.60
N GLU A 59 5.43 24.72 -11.75
CA GLU A 59 3.97 24.92 -11.81
C GLU A 59 3.23 23.80 -11.07
N SER A 60 3.69 22.56 -11.25
CA SER A 60 3.10 21.40 -10.58
C SER A 60 3.24 21.40 -9.06
N VAL A 61 4.12 22.22 -8.46
CA VAL A 61 4.26 22.34 -6.99
C VAL A 61 2.96 22.82 -6.34
N GLU A 62 2.18 23.65 -7.02
CA GLU A 62 0.94 24.22 -6.49
C GLU A 62 -0.11 23.13 -6.16
N VAL A 63 -0.05 21.97 -6.83
CA VAL A 63 -0.94 20.86 -6.53
C VAL A 63 -0.81 20.38 -5.08
N ILE A 64 0.40 20.50 -4.49
CA ILE A 64 0.66 20.08 -3.12
C ILE A 64 -0.21 20.92 -2.17
N ARG A 65 -0.19 22.25 -2.31
CA ARG A 65 -0.97 23.15 -1.44
C ARG A 65 -2.47 22.85 -1.55
N ARG A 66 -2.98 22.72 -2.77
CA ARG A 66 -4.39 22.41 -3.04
C ARG A 66 -4.83 21.08 -2.45
N ILE A 67 -3.97 20.06 -2.48
CA ILE A 67 -4.26 18.78 -1.82
C ILE A 67 -4.30 18.95 -0.30
N LYS A 68 -3.30 19.62 0.28
CA LYS A 68 -3.16 19.79 1.74
C LYS A 68 -4.29 20.64 2.35
N GLU A 69 -4.94 21.50 1.57
CA GLU A 69 -6.16 22.22 1.99
C GLU A 69 -7.42 21.33 2.08
N ARG A 70 -7.39 20.13 1.50
CA ARG A 70 -8.57 19.25 1.35
C ARG A 70 -8.46 17.94 2.14
N THR A 71 -7.26 17.52 2.52
CA THR A 71 -7.03 16.23 3.18
C THR A 71 -5.75 16.22 4.01
N ASP A 72 -5.76 15.40 5.06
CA ASP A 72 -4.62 15.12 5.93
C ASP A 72 -3.86 13.83 5.55
N VAL A 73 -4.22 13.18 4.44
CA VAL A 73 -3.46 12.03 3.95
C VAL A 73 -2.03 12.49 3.61
N PRO A 74 -0.98 11.83 4.13
CA PRO A 74 0.39 12.22 3.83
C PRO A 74 0.70 12.13 2.33
N ILE A 75 1.28 13.20 1.79
CA ILE A 75 1.65 13.35 0.40
C ILE A 75 3.15 13.18 0.21
N VAL A 76 3.54 12.48 -0.85
CA VAL A 76 4.94 12.32 -1.27
C VAL A 76 5.16 13.01 -2.60
N ALA A 77 6.08 13.97 -2.68
CA ALA A 77 6.50 14.54 -3.96
C ALA A 77 7.51 13.61 -4.64
N ASP A 78 7.22 13.19 -5.88
CA ASP A 78 8.13 12.42 -6.71
C ASP A 78 8.90 13.38 -7.65
N VAL A 79 10.14 13.69 -7.28
CA VAL A 79 11.00 14.63 -8.02
C VAL A 79 12.19 13.87 -8.60
N HIS A 80 12.45 14.07 -9.90
CA HIS A 80 13.45 13.27 -10.62
C HIS A 80 14.72 14.03 -10.94
N TYR A 81 14.66 15.31 -11.32
CA TYR A 81 15.80 16.00 -11.93
C TYR A 81 16.18 17.33 -11.26
N ASP A 82 15.21 18.19 -10.96
CA ASP A 82 15.51 19.54 -10.44
C ASP A 82 15.42 19.59 -8.92
N TYR A 83 16.55 19.86 -8.28
CA TYR A 83 16.64 20.00 -6.82
C TYR A 83 15.80 21.17 -6.28
N ARG A 84 15.58 22.22 -7.10
CA ARG A 84 14.75 23.37 -6.72
C ARG A 84 13.31 22.95 -6.54
N ILE A 85 12.80 22.06 -7.40
CA ILE A 85 11.43 21.53 -7.26
C ILE A 85 11.29 20.73 -5.97
N ALA A 86 12.30 19.93 -5.59
CA ALA A 86 12.29 19.22 -4.31
C ALA A 86 12.23 20.17 -3.12
N ILE A 87 13.03 21.25 -3.16
CA ILE A 87 13.03 22.31 -2.14
C ILE A 87 11.68 23.04 -2.08
N GLU A 88 11.14 23.44 -3.21
CA GLU A 88 9.84 24.13 -3.26
C GLU A 88 8.69 23.21 -2.85
N SER A 89 8.78 21.90 -3.13
CA SER A 89 7.82 20.91 -2.63
C SER A 89 7.84 20.80 -1.10
N VAL A 90 9.02 20.85 -0.48
CA VAL A 90 9.16 20.90 0.99
C VAL A 90 8.51 22.16 1.55
N LYS A 91 8.84 23.33 0.98
CA LYS A 91 8.25 24.61 1.39
C LYS A 91 6.74 24.69 1.16
N ALA A 92 6.22 23.98 0.17
CA ALA A 92 4.79 23.86 -0.09
C ALA A 92 4.05 22.95 0.91
N GLY A 93 4.77 22.28 1.82
CA GLY A 93 4.19 21.49 2.90
C GLY A 93 4.00 20.00 2.57
N VAL A 94 4.82 19.43 1.67
CA VAL A 94 4.80 17.99 1.41
C VAL A 94 5.29 17.19 2.63
N ASP A 95 4.76 15.98 2.82
CA ASP A 95 5.05 15.15 3.99
C ASP A 95 6.26 14.22 3.82
N LYS A 96 6.75 14.07 2.58
CA LYS A 96 7.96 13.31 2.21
C LYS A 96 8.39 13.69 0.79
N VAL A 97 9.68 13.67 0.51
CA VAL A 97 10.18 13.76 -0.87
C VAL A 97 10.78 12.44 -1.29
N ARG A 98 10.51 11.99 -2.52
CA ARG A 98 11.36 11.01 -3.20
C ARG A 98 12.25 11.74 -4.18
N ILE A 99 13.55 11.53 -4.01
CA ILE A 99 14.56 11.90 -5.01
C ILE A 99 15.33 10.65 -5.47
N ASN A 100 15.99 10.79 -6.62
CA ASN A 100 17.10 9.92 -7.01
C ASN A 100 18.34 10.82 -7.12
N PRO A 101 19.22 10.87 -6.11
CA PRO A 101 20.43 11.70 -6.14
C PRO A 101 21.27 11.55 -7.41
N GLY A 102 21.30 10.37 -8.03
CA GLY A 102 21.99 10.17 -9.31
C GLY A 102 21.42 11.03 -10.46
N ASN A 103 20.13 11.32 -10.44
CA ASN A 103 19.46 12.16 -11.43
C ASN A 103 19.42 13.65 -11.04
N ILE A 104 19.46 13.96 -9.74
CA ILE A 104 19.55 15.35 -9.22
C ILE A 104 20.89 16.00 -9.62
N GLY A 105 21.94 15.19 -9.74
CA GLY A 105 23.24 15.59 -10.28
C GLY A 105 24.28 15.82 -9.18
N GLU A 106 24.84 17.03 -9.12
CA GLU A 106 25.97 17.33 -8.26
C GLU A 106 25.64 17.20 -6.77
N ARG A 107 26.63 16.77 -5.98
CA ARG A 107 26.48 16.50 -4.55
C ARG A 107 25.88 17.67 -3.78
N TRP A 108 26.37 18.90 -4.00
CA TRP A 108 25.90 20.09 -3.29
C TRP A 108 24.38 20.32 -3.42
N LYS A 109 23.76 19.88 -4.53
CA LYS A 109 22.31 19.99 -4.75
C LYS A 109 21.54 19.07 -3.79
N VAL A 110 22.06 17.87 -3.57
CA VAL A 110 21.48 16.90 -2.64
C VAL A 110 21.66 17.38 -1.20
N GLU A 111 22.80 17.99 -0.89
CA GLU A 111 23.07 18.59 0.42
C GLU A 111 22.09 19.73 0.72
N GLU A 112 21.79 20.58 -0.26
CA GLU A 112 20.80 21.66 -0.12
C GLU A 112 19.38 21.12 0.12
N ILE A 113 18.98 20.07 -0.62
CA ILE A 113 17.69 19.39 -0.37
C ILE A 113 17.65 18.83 1.06
N ALA A 114 18.69 18.11 1.48
CA ALA A 114 18.76 17.47 2.80
C ALA A 114 18.67 18.50 3.92
N LYS A 115 19.35 19.65 3.78
CA LYS A 115 19.27 20.76 4.73
C LYS A 115 17.85 21.29 4.86
N VAL A 116 17.22 21.66 3.73
CA VAL A 116 15.85 22.19 3.75
C VAL A 116 14.86 21.15 4.29
N ALA A 117 14.99 19.90 3.87
CA ALA A 117 14.14 18.80 4.34
C ALA A 117 14.28 18.60 5.86
N LYS A 118 15.50 18.64 6.40
CA LYS A 118 15.77 18.55 7.85
C LYS A 118 15.15 19.71 8.62
N ASP A 119 15.33 20.94 8.13
CA ASP A 119 14.76 22.15 8.76
C ASP A 119 13.23 22.11 8.84
N HIS A 120 12.57 21.39 7.93
CA HIS A 120 11.11 21.22 7.90
C HIS A 120 10.62 19.88 8.46
N GLY A 121 11.52 19.00 8.93
CA GLY A 121 11.19 17.67 9.41
C GLY A 121 10.55 16.76 8.35
N VAL A 122 10.93 16.94 7.07
CA VAL A 122 10.43 16.17 5.94
C VAL A 122 11.43 15.06 5.60
N PRO A 123 11.02 13.77 5.63
CA PRO A 123 11.91 12.67 5.29
C PRO A 123 12.19 12.60 3.79
N ILE A 124 13.28 11.92 3.45
CA ILE A 124 13.68 11.65 2.07
C ILE A 124 13.65 10.15 1.81
N ARG A 125 12.91 9.72 0.78
CA ARG A 125 13.05 8.39 0.23
C ARG A 125 14.08 8.40 -0.89
N VAL A 126 15.14 7.61 -0.74
CA VAL A 126 16.08 7.27 -1.81
C VAL A 126 15.76 5.89 -2.36
N GLY A 127 16.12 5.64 -3.62
CA GLY A 127 15.90 4.31 -4.15
C GLY A 127 16.25 4.12 -5.61
N ALA A 128 16.67 2.89 -5.89
CA ALA A 128 17.09 2.46 -7.20
C ALA A 128 16.03 1.54 -7.83
N ASN A 129 15.91 1.62 -9.16
CA ASN A 129 15.11 0.71 -9.96
C ASN A 129 16.04 -0.08 -10.89
N SER A 130 15.79 -1.37 -11.07
CA SER A 130 16.58 -2.23 -11.96
C SER A 130 16.60 -1.73 -13.41
N GLY A 131 15.50 -1.13 -13.88
CA GLY A 131 15.39 -0.56 -15.23
C GLY A 131 16.22 0.72 -15.45
N SER A 132 16.75 1.33 -14.39
CA SER A 132 17.54 2.57 -14.45
C SER A 132 18.84 2.48 -13.66
N LEU A 133 19.48 1.29 -13.64
CA LEU A 133 20.75 1.08 -12.95
C LEU A 133 21.85 1.96 -13.55
N LYS A 134 22.68 2.53 -12.67
CA LYS A 134 23.85 3.33 -13.07
C LYS A 134 24.84 2.44 -13.82
N ARG A 135 25.34 2.90 -14.97
CA ARG A 135 26.30 2.16 -15.81
C ARG A 135 27.51 1.63 -15.03
N LYS A 136 28.11 2.46 -14.17
CA LYS A 136 29.23 2.06 -13.29
C LYS A 136 28.91 0.88 -12.36
N MET A 137 27.65 0.75 -11.92
CA MET A 137 27.24 -0.35 -11.04
C MET A 137 27.05 -1.64 -11.84
N VAL A 138 26.51 -1.54 -13.06
CA VAL A 138 26.40 -2.68 -13.97
C VAL A 138 27.78 -3.17 -14.41
N GLU A 139 28.73 -2.27 -14.69
CA GLU A 139 30.10 -2.64 -15.04
C GLU A 139 30.83 -3.34 -13.89
N LYS A 140 30.58 -2.94 -12.63
CA LYS A 140 31.24 -3.49 -11.44
C LYS A 140 30.62 -4.79 -10.92
N TYR A 141 29.29 -4.89 -10.94
CA TYR A 141 28.53 -5.97 -10.28
C TYR A 141 27.65 -6.77 -11.23
N GLY A 142 27.66 -6.46 -12.53
CA GLY A 142 26.70 -6.98 -13.49
C GLY A 142 25.28 -6.42 -13.30
N TYR A 143 24.35 -6.85 -14.13
CA TYR A 143 22.92 -6.59 -13.92
C TYR A 143 22.43 -7.53 -12.81
N SER A 144 22.60 -7.13 -11.54
CA SER A 144 22.39 -7.97 -10.37
C SER A 144 21.68 -7.25 -9.22
N SER A 145 21.18 -8.04 -8.26
CA SER A 145 20.60 -7.54 -7.01
C SER A 145 21.59 -6.65 -6.24
N LEU A 146 22.89 -7.00 -6.26
CA LEU A 146 23.93 -6.22 -5.61
C LEU A 146 24.17 -4.86 -6.28
N ALA A 147 24.12 -4.78 -7.61
CA ALA A 147 24.19 -3.52 -8.33
C ALA A 147 23.05 -2.56 -7.93
N LEU A 148 21.86 -3.12 -7.72
CA LEU A 148 20.68 -2.38 -7.27
C LEU A 148 20.83 -1.87 -5.84
N VAL A 149 21.29 -2.73 -4.93
CA VAL A 149 21.55 -2.35 -3.53
C VAL A 149 22.62 -1.26 -3.43
N GLU A 150 23.77 -1.45 -4.06
CA GLU A 150 24.85 -0.45 -4.01
C GLU A 150 24.44 0.88 -4.67
N SER A 151 23.58 0.84 -5.70
CA SER A 151 23.02 2.06 -6.29
C SER A 151 22.22 2.87 -5.26
N ALA A 152 21.41 2.21 -4.42
CA ALA A 152 20.65 2.87 -3.37
C ALA A 152 21.52 3.27 -2.17
N LEU A 153 22.46 2.42 -1.75
CA LEU A 153 23.34 2.71 -0.61
C LEU A 153 24.34 3.84 -0.91
N GLU A 154 24.76 4.01 -2.16
CA GLU A 154 25.52 5.20 -2.57
C GLU A 154 24.74 6.50 -2.28
N GLU A 155 23.43 6.49 -2.49
CA GLU A 155 22.55 7.64 -2.26
C GLU A 155 22.31 7.88 -0.77
N VAL A 156 22.15 6.80 0.00
CA VAL A 156 22.08 6.85 1.47
C VAL A 156 23.35 7.49 2.04
N ARG A 157 24.54 7.05 1.63
CA ARG A 157 25.82 7.58 2.11
C ARG A 157 25.98 9.08 1.84
N ILE A 158 25.40 9.61 0.76
CA ILE A 158 25.42 11.06 0.48
C ILE A 158 24.60 11.81 1.53
N LEU A 159 23.40 11.36 1.85
CA LEU A 159 22.56 11.98 2.88
C LEU A 159 23.18 11.86 4.28
N GLU A 160 23.73 10.69 4.61
CA GLU A 160 24.44 10.47 5.87
C GLU A 160 25.66 11.38 6.03
N SER A 161 26.39 11.64 4.93
CA SER A 161 27.57 12.50 4.95
C SER A 161 27.28 13.95 5.34
N VAL A 162 26.01 14.38 5.25
CA VAL A 162 25.53 15.69 5.72
C VAL A 162 24.66 15.59 6.98
N GLY A 163 24.70 14.45 7.67
CA GLY A 163 23.99 14.23 8.94
C GLY A 163 22.47 14.23 8.79
N PHE A 164 21.96 13.77 7.65
CA PHE A 164 20.53 13.55 7.43
C PHE A 164 20.18 12.07 7.68
N GLU A 165 19.22 11.81 8.57
CA GLU A 165 18.91 10.46 9.05
C GLU A 165 17.43 10.04 8.84
N ASP A 166 16.56 10.97 8.42
CA ASP A 166 15.14 10.70 8.15
C ASP A 166 14.96 10.06 6.77
N ILE A 167 15.59 8.90 6.58
CA ILE A 167 15.74 8.21 5.30
C ILE A 167 14.79 7.01 5.21
N VAL A 168 14.15 6.84 4.05
CA VAL A 168 13.48 5.60 3.67
C VAL A 168 14.18 5.01 2.44
N VAL A 169 14.45 3.71 2.44
CA VAL A 169 15.19 3.04 1.35
C VAL A 169 14.22 2.23 0.48
N ALA A 170 14.42 2.25 -0.84
CA ALA A 170 13.67 1.40 -1.77
C ALA A 170 14.61 0.80 -2.85
N VAL A 171 14.58 -0.52 -2.98
CA VAL A 171 15.23 -1.23 -4.10
C VAL A 171 14.17 -2.02 -4.84
N LYS A 172 13.91 -1.64 -6.10
CA LYS A 172 12.82 -2.22 -6.88
C LYS A 172 13.33 -2.86 -8.16
N SER A 173 12.78 -4.04 -8.45
CA SER A 173 12.95 -4.73 -9.72
C SER A 173 11.59 -5.18 -10.23
N SER A 174 11.48 -5.29 -11.56
CA SER A 174 10.35 -5.97 -12.19
C SER A 174 10.53 -7.50 -12.15
N ASP A 175 11.73 -8.01 -11.89
CA ASP A 175 11.96 -9.41 -11.60
C ASP A 175 11.74 -9.72 -10.11
N VAL A 176 10.90 -10.74 -9.84
CA VAL A 176 10.48 -11.09 -8.47
C VAL A 176 11.67 -11.56 -7.63
N LYS A 177 12.55 -12.40 -8.20
CA LYS A 177 13.66 -13.00 -7.47
C LYS A 177 14.72 -11.95 -7.11
N MET A 178 15.09 -11.12 -8.08
CA MET A 178 16.01 -9.99 -7.87
C MET A 178 15.47 -9.00 -6.86
N MET A 179 14.15 -8.70 -6.88
CA MET A 179 13.54 -7.80 -5.90
C MET A 179 13.62 -8.38 -4.48
N ILE A 180 13.33 -9.67 -4.30
CA ILE A 180 13.44 -10.34 -3.00
C ILE A 180 14.90 -10.29 -2.51
N GLU A 181 15.85 -10.78 -3.32
CA GLU A 181 17.27 -10.83 -2.96
C GLU A 181 17.82 -9.44 -2.62
N ALA A 182 17.51 -8.40 -3.41
CA ALA A 182 17.95 -7.05 -3.13
C ALA A 182 17.40 -6.49 -1.81
N ASN A 183 16.13 -6.80 -1.48
CA ASN A 183 15.53 -6.36 -0.21
C ASN A 183 16.07 -7.14 1.00
N GLU A 184 16.38 -8.43 0.84
CA GLU A 184 17.06 -9.23 1.86
C GLU A 184 18.46 -8.67 2.16
N ILE A 185 19.25 -8.35 1.12
CA ILE A 185 20.58 -7.76 1.27
C ILE A 185 20.50 -6.38 1.94
N VAL A 186 19.65 -5.48 1.44
CA VAL A 186 19.58 -4.10 1.98
C VAL A 186 19.08 -4.11 3.43
N ALA A 187 18.15 -5.00 3.79
CA ALA A 187 17.69 -5.14 5.16
C ALA A 187 18.78 -5.58 6.14
N GLY A 188 19.80 -6.32 5.66
CA GLY A 188 20.98 -6.70 6.44
C GLY A 188 22.06 -5.61 6.52
N MET A 189 21.95 -4.54 5.73
CA MET A 189 22.98 -3.49 5.63
C MET A 189 22.59 -2.16 6.28
N VAL A 190 21.29 -1.89 6.45
CA VAL A 190 20.78 -0.63 7.03
C VAL A 190 19.69 -0.87 8.06
N ASP A 191 19.49 0.09 8.96
CA ASP A 191 18.41 0.15 9.94
C ASP A 191 17.24 1.06 9.50
N TYR A 192 17.33 1.73 8.35
CA TYR A 192 16.26 2.56 7.80
C TYR A 192 15.02 1.73 7.39
N PRO A 193 13.81 2.33 7.43
CA PRO A 193 12.62 1.71 6.88
C PRO A 193 12.74 1.39 5.39
N ILE A 194 12.19 0.25 4.99
CA ILE A 194 12.22 -0.25 3.62
C ILE A 194 10.83 -0.10 2.98
N HIS A 195 10.79 0.61 1.85
CA HIS A 195 9.63 0.66 0.97
C HIS A 195 9.71 -0.48 -0.04
N VAL A 196 8.89 -1.51 0.18
CA VAL A 196 8.83 -2.72 -0.65
C VAL A 196 7.83 -2.55 -1.78
N GLY A 197 8.16 -3.11 -2.93
CA GLY A 197 7.24 -3.19 -4.06
C GLY A 197 7.97 -3.45 -5.37
N LEU A 198 7.32 -4.18 -6.27
CA LEU A 198 7.83 -4.34 -7.62
C LEU A 198 7.66 -3.05 -8.41
N THR A 199 8.54 -2.82 -9.38
CA THR A 199 8.26 -1.89 -10.48
C THR A 199 7.62 -2.67 -11.63
N GLU A 200 6.78 -2.00 -12.42
CA GLU A 200 6.23 -2.55 -13.66
C GLU A 200 5.62 -3.97 -13.50
N ALA A 201 4.71 -4.15 -12.54
CA ALA A 201 4.15 -5.47 -12.27
C ALA A 201 3.24 -5.97 -13.41
N GLY A 202 2.65 -5.04 -14.17
CA GLY A 202 1.72 -5.32 -15.26
C GLY A 202 0.26 -4.97 -14.90
N PRO A 203 -0.68 -5.23 -15.82
CA PRO A 203 -2.10 -4.93 -15.61
C PRO A 203 -2.82 -6.00 -14.79
N GLY A 204 -3.92 -5.61 -14.13
CA GLY A 204 -4.90 -6.50 -13.50
C GLY A 204 -4.31 -7.69 -12.74
N ILE A 205 -4.85 -8.88 -13.00
CA ILE A 205 -4.48 -10.12 -12.29
C ILE A 205 -2.99 -10.48 -12.42
N LEU A 206 -2.36 -10.17 -13.56
CA LEU A 206 -0.94 -10.47 -13.78
C LEU A 206 -0.08 -9.69 -12.78
N GLY A 207 -0.32 -8.38 -12.67
CA GLY A 207 0.39 -7.52 -11.74
C GLY A 207 0.05 -7.83 -10.28
N MET A 208 -1.20 -8.17 -9.99
CA MET A 208 -1.65 -8.53 -8.63
C MET A 208 -0.98 -9.81 -8.12
N VAL A 209 -0.98 -10.88 -8.91
CA VAL A 209 -0.34 -12.15 -8.53
C VAL A 209 1.16 -11.97 -8.35
N LYS A 210 1.82 -11.33 -9.32
CA LYS A 210 3.27 -11.08 -9.28
C LYS A 210 3.67 -10.24 -8.06
N SER A 211 2.88 -9.22 -7.73
CA SER A 211 3.12 -8.38 -6.56
C SER A 211 2.88 -9.12 -5.26
N SER A 212 1.82 -9.94 -5.19
CA SER A 212 1.48 -10.71 -3.99
C SER A 212 2.57 -11.71 -3.62
N ILE A 213 3.18 -12.37 -4.62
CA ILE A 213 4.29 -13.30 -4.40
C ILE A 213 5.52 -12.56 -3.85
N GLY A 214 5.96 -11.50 -4.53
CA GLY A 214 7.17 -10.79 -4.15
C GLY A 214 7.05 -10.06 -2.81
N ILE A 215 5.99 -9.28 -2.64
CA ILE A 215 5.75 -8.51 -1.41
C ILE A 215 5.46 -9.47 -0.25
N GLY A 216 4.58 -10.46 -0.45
CA GLY A 216 4.20 -11.39 0.61
C GLY A 216 5.37 -12.19 1.16
N ARG A 217 6.26 -12.66 0.29
CA ARG A 217 7.49 -13.37 0.66
C ARG A 217 8.39 -12.56 1.61
N LEU A 218 8.61 -11.28 1.32
CA LEU A 218 9.43 -10.38 2.15
C LEU A 218 8.74 -10.04 3.48
N LEU A 219 7.43 -9.78 3.44
CA LEU A 219 6.66 -9.47 4.64
C LEU A 219 6.60 -10.64 5.63
N MET A 220 6.53 -11.88 5.14
CA MET A 220 6.61 -13.09 5.97
C MET A 220 7.96 -13.23 6.70
N GLU A 221 9.02 -12.57 6.23
CA GLU A 221 10.32 -12.48 6.91
C GLU A 221 10.49 -11.23 7.77
N GLY A 222 9.46 -10.39 7.85
CA GLY A 222 9.53 -9.11 8.55
C GLY A 222 10.35 -8.05 7.80
N ILE A 223 10.50 -8.18 6.47
CA ILE A 223 11.16 -7.18 5.62
C ILE A 223 10.10 -6.35 4.91
N GLY A 224 10.05 -5.06 5.25
CA GLY A 224 9.18 -4.07 4.65
C GLY A 224 8.35 -3.32 5.68
N ASP A 225 8.44 -2.00 5.64
CA ASP A 225 7.80 -1.09 6.60
C ASP A 225 6.68 -0.29 5.93
N THR A 226 6.72 -0.26 4.60
CA THR A 226 5.68 0.31 3.76
C THR A 226 5.69 -0.39 2.41
N ILE A 227 4.52 -0.56 1.80
CA ILE A 227 4.40 -1.26 0.52
C ILE A 227 3.74 -0.38 -0.54
N ARG A 228 4.09 -0.62 -1.80
CA ARG A 228 3.31 -0.17 -2.95
C ARG A 228 3.25 -1.27 -4.00
N VAL A 229 2.05 -1.59 -4.44
CA VAL A 229 1.79 -2.40 -5.63
C VAL A 229 1.83 -1.45 -6.84
N SER A 230 2.56 -1.80 -7.90
CA SER A 230 2.70 -0.93 -9.09
C SER A 230 1.99 -1.56 -10.30
N LEU A 231 0.71 -1.23 -10.49
CA LEU A 231 -0.13 -1.83 -11.54
C LEU A 231 -0.28 -0.88 -12.73
N SER A 232 -0.43 -1.44 -13.93
CA SER A 232 -0.88 -0.70 -15.13
C SER A 232 -2.41 -0.59 -15.16
N ASP A 233 -3.01 -0.12 -14.05
CA ASP A 233 -4.47 -0.08 -13.82
C ASP A 233 -4.87 1.15 -12.98
N ASP A 234 -6.13 1.32 -12.62
CA ASP A 234 -6.57 2.35 -11.68
C ASP A 234 -5.77 2.26 -10.36
N PRO A 235 -5.23 3.37 -9.82
CA PRO A 235 -4.45 3.33 -8.57
C PRO A 235 -5.24 2.78 -7.37
N LYS A 236 -6.58 2.80 -7.40
CA LYS A 236 -7.38 2.13 -6.36
C LYS A 236 -7.08 0.63 -6.30
N GLN A 237 -6.84 -0.02 -7.44
CA GLN A 237 -6.48 -1.44 -7.49
C GLN A 237 -5.13 -1.71 -6.83
N GLU A 238 -4.19 -0.76 -6.88
CA GLU A 238 -2.92 -0.86 -6.15
C GLU A 238 -3.16 -0.90 -4.62
N ILE A 239 -4.04 -0.01 -4.13
CA ILE A 239 -4.39 0.05 -2.70
C ILE A 239 -5.08 -1.24 -2.28
N ILE A 240 -6.11 -1.66 -3.03
CA ILE A 240 -6.89 -2.86 -2.75
C ILE A 240 -5.96 -4.07 -2.68
N THR A 241 -5.08 -4.24 -3.66
CA THR A 241 -4.12 -5.35 -3.70
C THR A 241 -3.19 -5.30 -2.50
N GLY A 242 -2.62 -4.13 -2.17
CA GLY A 242 -1.75 -3.96 -1.00
C GLY A 242 -2.45 -4.33 0.31
N ARG A 243 -3.70 -3.88 0.49
CA ARG A 243 -4.53 -4.23 1.65
C ARG A 243 -4.80 -5.72 1.73
N MET A 244 -5.13 -6.36 0.60
CA MET A 244 -5.39 -7.80 0.56
C MET A 244 -4.13 -8.60 0.92
N ILE A 245 -2.95 -8.18 0.47
CA ILE A 245 -1.68 -8.79 0.85
C ILE A 245 -1.49 -8.70 2.37
N LEU A 246 -1.61 -7.51 2.96
CA LEU A 246 -1.41 -7.34 4.41
C LEU A 246 -2.43 -8.12 5.23
N ARG A 247 -3.72 -8.04 4.89
CA ARG A 247 -4.79 -8.77 5.60
C ARG A 247 -4.60 -10.29 5.52
N SER A 248 -4.21 -10.81 4.35
CA SER A 248 -3.95 -12.25 4.16
C SER A 248 -2.79 -12.76 5.02
N LEU A 249 -1.85 -11.88 5.38
CA LEU A 249 -0.73 -12.18 6.28
C LEU A 249 -1.03 -11.84 7.75
N GLY A 250 -2.23 -11.33 8.06
CA GLY A 250 -2.59 -10.87 9.41
C GLY A 250 -1.85 -9.61 9.86
N LEU A 251 -1.33 -8.80 8.92
CA LEU A 251 -0.54 -7.59 9.16
C LEU A 251 -1.37 -6.29 9.07
N ASP A 252 -2.65 -6.38 8.69
CA ASP A 252 -3.58 -5.27 8.66
C ASP A 252 -4.97 -5.76 9.07
N GLU A 253 -5.78 -4.84 9.58
CA GLU A 253 -7.15 -5.12 9.99
C GLU A 253 -8.15 -4.80 8.86
N GLY A 254 -9.35 -5.36 8.98
CA GLY A 254 -10.45 -5.14 8.05
C GLY A 254 -11.34 -6.36 7.91
N VAL A 255 -12.19 -6.32 6.88
CA VAL A 255 -13.14 -7.38 6.61
C VAL A 255 -12.47 -8.52 5.83
N GLU A 256 -12.54 -9.72 6.39
CA GLU A 256 -12.14 -10.99 5.77
C GLU A 256 -13.40 -11.73 5.33
N ILE A 257 -13.50 -12.00 4.03
CA ILE A 257 -14.64 -12.71 3.44
C ILE A 257 -14.24 -14.14 3.14
N ILE A 258 -14.90 -15.10 3.79
CA ILE A 258 -14.67 -16.53 3.62
C ILE A 258 -15.84 -17.10 2.83
N SER A 259 -15.65 -17.27 1.52
CA SER A 259 -16.70 -17.79 0.64
C SER A 259 -16.37 -19.19 0.12
N CYS A 260 -17.37 -20.08 0.08
CA CYS A 260 -17.17 -21.35 -0.63
C CYS A 260 -16.99 -21.11 -2.13
N PRO A 261 -16.25 -21.97 -2.85
CA PRO A 261 -16.11 -21.88 -4.31
C PRO A 261 -17.43 -22.16 -5.06
N THR A 262 -18.51 -22.49 -4.34
CA THR A 262 -19.80 -23.01 -4.83
C THR A 262 -19.71 -24.44 -5.39
N CYS A 263 -20.87 -25.07 -5.60
CA CYS A 263 -21.03 -26.35 -6.28
C CYS A 263 -22.52 -26.54 -6.64
N SER A 264 -22.89 -27.71 -7.19
CA SER A 264 -24.27 -28.05 -7.55
C SER A 264 -25.28 -28.03 -6.38
N ARG A 265 -24.79 -27.92 -5.13
CA ARG A 265 -25.63 -27.83 -3.92
C ARG A 265 -25.93 -26.39 -3.52
N SER A 266 -25.38 -25.40 -4.21
CA SER A 266 -25.50 -24.00 -3.83
C SER A 266 -26.95 -23.52 -3.99
N GLU A 267 -27.50 -23.04 -2.88
CA GLU A 267 -28.82 -22.40 -2.81
C GLU A 267 -28.71 -20.87 -2.97
N LEU A 268 -27.49 -20.31 -2.98
CA LEU A 268 -27.23 -18.88 -3.11
C LEU A 268 -26.27 -18.60 -4.26
N ASP A 269 -26.39 -17.40 -4.83
CA ASP A 269 -25.35 -16.83 -5.68
C ASP A 269 -24.24 -16.25 -4.78
N VAL A 270 -23.37 -17.13 -4.30
CA VAL A 270 -22.26 -16.78 -3.40
C VAL A 270 -21.31 -15.79 -4.06
N ARG A 271 -21.08 -15.92 -5.37
CA ARG A 271 -20.17 -15.04 -6.11
C ARG A 271 -20.70 -13.61 -6.10
N LYS A 272 -21.97 -13.40 -6.47
CA LYS A 272 -22.59 -12.08 -6.45
C LYS A 272 -22.55 -11.48 -5.05
N LEU A 273 -22.91 -12.27 -4.03
CA LEU A 273 -22.98 -11.80 -2.66
C LEU A 273 -21.60 -11.45 -2.08
N ALA A 274 -20.59 -12.29 -2.34
CA ALA A 274 -19.21 -12.04 -1.90
C ALA A 274 -18.64 -10.75 -2.51
N HIS A 275 -18.85 -10.52 -3.81
CA HIS A 275 -18.43 -9.27 -4.44
C HIS A 275 -19.18 -8.06 -3.90
N PHE A 276 -20.49 -8.17 -3.70
CA PHE A 276 -21.30 -7.10 -3.11
C PHE A 276 -20.78 -6.70 -1.72
N ILE A 277 -20.55 -7.66 -0.84
CA ILE A 277 -20.02 -7.38 0.51
C ILE A 277 -18.59 -6.84 0.43
N PHE A 278 -17.74 -7.39 -0.46
CA PHE A 278 -16.38 -6.90 -0.65
C PHE A 278 -16.37 -5.42 -1.02
N GLU A 279 -17.15 -5.00 -2.03
CA GLU A 279 -17.23 -3.60 -2.45
C GLU A 279 -17.71 -2.67 -1.34
N LYS A 280 -18.70 -3.12 -0.55
CA LYS A 280 -19.26 -2.32 0.56
C LYS A 280 -18.34 -2.22 1.77
N THR A 281 -17.43 -3.17 1.95
CA THR A 281 -16.60 -3.28 3.17
C THR A 281 -15.12 -3.00 2.96
N ILE A 282 -14.68 -2.77 1.72
CA ILE A 282 -13.26 -2.63 1.36
C ILE A 282 -12.51 -1.56 2.16
N HIS A 283 -13.19 -0.44 2.44
CA HIS A 283 -12.68 0.73 3.14
C HIS A 283 -12.67 0.56 4.67
N LEU A 284 -13.31 -0.49 5.20
CA LEU A 284 -13.38 -0.75 6.62
C LEU A 284 -12.04 -1.31 7.12
N ARG A 285 -11.58 -0.76 8.24
CA ARG A 285 -10.35 -1.18 8.93
C ARG A 285 -10.59 -1.89 10.24
N ARG A 286 -11.83 -2.22 10.56
CA ARG A 286 -12.17 -3.01 11.74
C ARG A 286 -12.11 -4.48 11.38
N LYS A 287 -11.48 -5.28 12.24
CA LYS A 287 -11.46 -6.73 12.09
C LYS A 287 -12.88 -7.29 12.13
N LEU A 288 -13.28 -7.93 11.04
CA LEU A 288 -14.59 -8.58 10.91
C LEU A 288 -14.44 -9.77 9.95
N LYS A 289 -14.94 -10.94 10.35
CA LYS A 289 -14.96 -12.14 9.52
C LYS A 289 -16.38 -12.41 9.07
N ILE A 290 -16.57 -12.49 7.76
CA ILE A 290 -17.87 -12.76 7.14
C ILE A 290 -17.76 -14.04 6.31
N SER A 291 -18.50 -15.09 6.67
CA SER A 291 -18.57 -16.30 5.86
C SER A 291 -19.80 -16.32 4.97
N ILE A 292 -19.64 -16.66 3.69
CA ILE A 292 -20.73 -16.76 2.71
C ILE A 292 -20.73 -18.15 2.08
N MET A 293 -21.71 -18.95 2.46
CA MET A 293 -21.74 -20.38 2.18
C MET A 293 -23.00 -20.73 1.40
N GLY A 294 -22.81 -21.38 0.24
CA GLY A 294 -23.90 -21.69 -0.67
C GLY A 294 -24.87 -22.75 -0.14
N CYS A 295 -24.44 -23.62 0.78
CA CYS A 295 -25.26 -24.70 1.33
C CYS A 295 -24.85 -25.07 2.76
N MET A 296 -25.64 -25.92 3.41
CA MET A 296 -25.42 -26.30 4.82
C MET A 296 -24.20 -27.19 5.08
N VAL A 297 -23.71 -27.93 4.07
CA VAL A 297 -22.72 -29.02 4.23
C VAL A 297 -21.48 -28.57 5.01
N ASN A 298 -20.78 -27.56 4.49
CA ASN A 298 -19.69 -26.90 5.19
C ASN A 298 -20.15 -25.56 5.80
N GLY A 299 -21.34 -25.09 5.42
CA GLY A 299 -21.78 -23.74 5.73
C GLY A 299 -22.02 -23.49 7.21
N ILE A 300 -22.64 -24.44 7.91
CA ILE A 300 -22.92 -24.29 9.35
C ILE A 300 -21.61 -24.25 10.14
N GLY A 301 -20.66 -25.12 9.80
CA GLY A 301 -19.37 -25.19 10.47
C GLY A 301 -18.55 -23.91 10.29
N GLU A 302 -18.57 -23.31 9.10
CA GLU A 302 -17.86 -22.05 8.86
C GLU A 302 -18.56 -20.85 9.51
N ALA A 303 -19.88 -20.77 9.38
CA ALA A 303 -20.67 -19.68 9.94
C ALA A 303 -20.59 -19.57 11.47
N ARG A 304 -20.27 -20.68 12.14
CA ARG A 304 -20.02 -20.71 13.59
C ARG A 304 -18.67 -20.11 14.02
N LYS A 305 -17.73 -19.94 13.09
CA LYS A 305 -16.36 -19.46 13.34
C LYS A 305 -16.15 -18.01 12.94
N THR A 306 -17.18 -17.35 12.44
CA THR A 306 -17.14 -15.99 11.90
C THR A 306 -18.06 -15.07 12.70
N ASP A 307 -17.79 -13.77 12.60
CA ASP A 307 -18.61 -12.75 13.27
C ASP A 307 -19.98 -12.65 12.61
N ILE A 308 -20.03 -12.82 11.29
CA ILE A 308 -21.28 -12.87 10.50
C ILE A 308 -21.21 -14.07 9.55
N GLY A 309 -22.25 -14.90 9.53
CA GLY A 309 -22.33 -16.06 8.66
C GLY A 309 -23.61 -16.14 7.87
N VAL A 310 -23.50 -16.48 6.59
CA VAL A 310 -24.63 -16.70 5.69
C VAL A 310 -24.56 -18.11 5.16
N VAL A 311 -25.63 -18.88 5.37
CA VAL A 311 -25.71 -20.27 4.89
C VAL A 311 -26.96 -20.45 4.04
N GLY A 312 -26.77 -20.77 2.77
CA GLY A 312 -27.85 -21.05 1.83
C GLY A 312 -28.67 -22.28 2.24
N VAL A 313 -29.99 -22.14 2.20
CA VAL A 313 -30.94 -23.22 2.43
C VAL A 313 -32.07 -23.15 1.40
N LYS A 314 -32.84 -24.24 1.29
CA LYS A 314 -34.05 -24.23 0.49
C LYS A 314 -34.98 -23.09 0.95
N ASP A 315 -35.43 -22.28 0.01
CA ASP A 315 -36.34 -21.15 0.23
C ASP A 315 -35.80 -20.08 1.22
N GLY A 316 -34.48 -19.87 1.32
CA GLY A 316 -33.93 -18.80 2.16
C GLY A 316 -32.42 -18.86 2.39
N PHE A 317 -31.99 -18.19 3.45
CA PHE A 317 -30.67 -18.37 4.06
C PHE A 317 -30.78 -18.36 5.58
N LEU A 318 -29.85 -19.00 6.26
CA LEU A 318 -29.65 -18.86 7.69
C LEU A 318 -28.62 -17.75 7.93
N LEU A 319 -28.93 -16.85 8.85
CA LEU A 319 -28.02 -15.83 9.33
C LEU A 319 -27.41 -16.29 10.66
N TYR A 320 -26.09 -16.15 10.77
CA TYR A 320 -25.34 -16.35 11.99
C TYR A 320 -24.71 -15.03 12.41
N ARG A 321 -24.69 -14.79 13.71
CA ARG A 321 -23.98 -13.67 14.35
C ARG A 321 -23.19 -14.22 15.53
N GLU A 322 -21.89 -13.94 15.57
CA GLU A 322 -20.98 -14.40 16.64
C GLU A 322 -21.10 -15.92 16.90
N GLY A 323 -21.28 -16.66 15.81
CA GLY A 323 -21.44 -18.11 15.81
C GLY A 323 -22.83 -18.66 16.18
N GLU A 324 -23.78 -17.83 16.55
CA GLU A 324 -25.16 -18.24 16.88
C GLU A 324 -26.12 -18.02 15.71
N CYS A 325 -27.03 -18.96 15.48
CA CYS A 325 -28.03 -18.85 14.41
C CYS A 325 -29.14 -17.89 14.81
N VAL A 326 -29.20 -16.72 14.16
CA VAL A 326 -30.18 -15.66 14.44
C VAL A 326 -31.55 -15.99 13.84
N GLY A 327 -31.57 -16.74 12.73
CA GLY A 327 -32.81 -17.19 12.11
C GLY A 327 -32.71 -17.49 10.62
N LYS A 328 -33.85 -17.84 10.03
CA LYS A 328 -34.01 -18.06 8.58
C LYS A 328 -34.69 -16.84 7.95
N PHE A 329 -34.13 -16.36 6.84
CA PHE A 329 -34.60 -15.17 6.14
C PHE A 329 -34.79 -15.43 4.63
N ASP A 330 -35.59 -14.58 3.98
CA ASP A 330 -35.85 -14.62 2.54
C ASP A 330 -34.65 -14.11 1.73
N LYS A 331 -34.29 -14.82 0.66
CA LYS A 331 -33.16 -14.48 -0.23
C LYS A 331 -33.28 -13.07 -0.83
N LYS A 332 -34.48 -12.53 -1.04
CA LYS A 332 -34.72 -11.18 -1.60
C LYS A 332 -34.19 -10.05 -0.72
N ARG A 333 -34.06 -10.29 0.59
CA ARG A 333 -33.60 -9.29 1.57
C ARG A 333 -32.15 -9.48 2.00
N ILE A 334 -31.43 -10.45 1.41
CA ILE A 334 -30.09 -10.86 1.87
C ILE A 334 -29.08 -9.72 1.92
N GLU A 335 -29.02 -8.90 0.88
CA GLU A 335 -28.09 -7.76 0.79
C GLU A 335 -28.37 -6.72 1.88
N GLY A 336 -29.64 -6.35 2.09
CA GLY A 336 -30.04 -5.38 3.11
C GLY A 336 -29.80 -5.89 4.54
N ILE A 337 -30.22 -7.13 4.82
CA ILE A 337 -30.03 -7.76 6.15
C ILE A 337 -28.54 -7.85 6.49
N LEU A 338 -27.68 -8.17 5.52
CA LEU A 338 -26.24 -8.24 5.76
C LEU A 338 -25.63 -6.89 6.08
N LEU A 339 -26.03 -5.83 5.37
CA LEU A 339 -25.56 -4.47 5.67
C LEU A 339 -26.00 -4.02 7.07
N GLU A 340 -27.28 -4.23 7.41
CA GLU A 340 -27.80 -3.96 8.76
C GLU A 340 -27.01 -4.74 9.83
N THR A 341 -26.73 -6.02 9.58
CA THR A 341 -25.97 -6.86 10.52
C THR A 341 -24.52 -6.40 10.67
N ILE A 342 -23.88 -5.98 9.56
CA ILE A 342 -22.52 -5.43 9.59
C ILE A 342 -22.49 -4.16 10.43
N ASP A 343 -23.44 -3.24 10.20
CA ASP A 343 -23.54 -1.98 10.94
C ASP A 343 -23.79 -2.24 12.43
N ASP A 344 -24.67 -3.19 12.77
CA ASP A 344 -24.95 -3.57 14.16
C ASP A 344 -23.72 -4.16 14.87
N VAL A 345 -23.02 -5.10 14.23
CA VAL A 345 -21.81 -5.72 14.80
C VAL A 345 -20.70 -4.68 14.95
N MET A 346 -20.51 -3.83 13.95
CA MET A 346 -19.55 -2.74 14.02
C MET A 346 -19.91 -1.69 15.07
N GLY A 347 -21.19 -1.41 15.27
CA GLY A 347 -21.71 -0.49 16.28
C GLY A 347 -21.50 -1.01 17.71
N SER A 348 -21.65 -2.32 17.92
CA SER A 348 -21.38 -2.98 19.22
C SER A 348 -19.88 -3.11 19.56
N LEU A 349 -18.99 -3.00 18.56
CA LEU A 349 -17.53 -3.01 18.73
C LEU A 349 -16.95 -1.60 19.00
N ARG A 350 -17.73 -0.67 19.58
CA ARG A 350 -17.29 0.70 19.91
C ARG A 350 -16.71 0.83 21.30
#